data_AF-A0AAW7I2A7-F1
#
_entry.id   AF-A0AAW7I2A7-F1
#
_cell.length_a   1.000
_cell.length_b   1.000
_cell.length_c   1.000
_cell.angle_alpha   90.00
_cell.angle_beta   90.00
_cell.angle_gamma   90.00
#
_symmetry.space_group_name_H-M   'P 1'
#
loop_
_entity.id
_entity.type
_entity.pdbx_description
1 polymer ?
#
loop_
_entity_poly.entity_id
_entity_poly.type
_entity_poly.pdbx_seq_one_letter_code
_entity_poly.pdbx_strand_id
1 'polypeptide(L)'
;MAILNILEFPDPRLRTLAKPVTEFDDALRQLIDDMFETMYEAPGIGLAATQVNVHKQVVVMDLSEDRSEPRVFINPSVEELTHDMGQYQEGCLSVPGFYENVDRPLRVRVKAQDRDGKPFELECEGLLAVCVQHEFDHLNGKLFVDYLSQLKRDRIKKKLEKQHRQQA
;
A
#
# COMPACT_ATOMS: atom_id res chain seq x y z
N MET A 1 -4.75 15.34 -14.12
CA MET A 1 -4.28 14.03 -13.63
C MET A 1 -5.52 13.13 -13.61
N ALA A 2 -5.35 11.82 -13.50
CA ALA A 2 -6.44 10.86 -13.64
C ALA A 2 -6.66 10.05 -12.35
N ILE A 3 -7.93 9.86 -11.99
CA ILE A 3 -8.32 8.92 -10.93
C ILE A 3 -8.28 7.50 -11.49
N LEU A 4 -7.38 6.69 -10.93
CA LEU A 4 -7.18 5.30 -11.32
C LEU A 4 -8.14 4.39 -10.55
N ASN A 5 -8.60 3.33 -11.20
CA ASN A 5 -9.45 2.35 -10.53
C ASN A 5 -8.64 1.49 -9.56
N ILE A 6 -9.03 1.51 -8.29
CA ILE A 6 -8.44 0.66 -7.24
C ILE A 6 -9.03 -0.75 -7.35
N LEU A 7 -8.16 -1.75 -7.44
CA LEU A 7 -8.52 -3.16 -7.39
C LEU A 7 -8.95 -3.54 -5.97
N GLU A 8 -9.99 -4.38 -5.87
CA GLU A 8 -10.50 -4.86 -4.59
C GLU A 8 -10.31 -6.36 -4.42
N PHE A 9 -10.06 -6.80 -3.17
CA PHE A 9 -10.01 -8.20 -2.81
C PHE A 9 -11.37 -8.87 -3.09
N PRO A 10 -11.42 -10.06 -3.75
CA PRO A 10 -10.33 -10.99 -4.00
C PRO A 10 -9.73 -11.00 -5.41
N ASP A 11 -9.64 -9.84 -6.09
CA ASP A 11 -9.03 -9.76 -7.42
C ASP A 11 -7.62 -10.40 -7.44
N PRO A 12 -7.35 -11.38 -8.33
CA PRO A 12 -6.07 -12.09 -8.35
C PRO A 12 -4.89 -11.19 -8.74
N ARG A 13 -5.13 -10.05 -9.41
CA ARG A 13 -4.07 -9.12 -9.81
C ARG A 13 -3.41 -8.42 -8.62
N LEU A 14 -4.10 -8.34 -7.47
CA LEU A 14 -3.51 -7.91 -6.19
C LEU A 14 -2.43 -8.88 -5.67
N ARG A 15 -2.27 -10.06 -6.29
CA ARG A 15 -1.25 -11.06 -5.93
C ARG A 15 -0.02 -11.01 -6.84
N THR A 16 -0.04 -10.17 -7.87
CA THR A 16 1.09 -10.02 -8.78
C THR A 16 2.26 -9.35 -8.07
N LEU A 17 3.44 -9.97 -8.12
CA LEU A 17 4.67 -9.36 -7.62
C LEU A 17 5.07 -8.17 -8.50
N ALA A 18 5.22 -7.01 -7.87
CA ALA A 18 5.65 -5.80 -8.54
C ALA A 18 7.12 -5.88 -8.96
N LYS A 19 7.43 -5.40 -10.17
CA LYS A 19 8.79 -5.38 -10.71
C LYS A 19 9.52 -4.10 -10.30
N PRO A 20 10.85 -4.16 -10.08
CA PRO A 20 11.65 -2.96 -9.86
C PRO A 20 11.50 -1.96 -11.01
N VAL A 21 11.48 -0.68 -10.67
CA VAL A 21 11.56 0.44 -11.59
C VAL A 21 13.01 0.67 -11.98
N THR A 22 13.29 0.70 -13.29
CA THR A 22 14.63 0.95 -13.84
C THR A 22 14.76 2.29 -14.55
N GLU A 23 13.63 2.91 -14.90
CA GLU A 23 13.56 4.15 -15.68
C GLU A 23 12.73 5.18 -14.90
N PHE A 24 13.31 6.36 -14.67
CA PHE A 24 12.71 7.48 -13.93
C PHE A 24 12.31 8.60 -14.89
N ASP A 25 11.44 8.24 -15.82
CA ASP A 25 10.97 9.10 -16.91
C ASP A 25 9.68 9.86 -16.55
N ASP A 26 9.15 10.62 -17.50
CA ASP A 26 7.91 11.37 -17.33
C ASP A 26 6.69 10.46 -17.14
N ALA A 27 6.72 9.23 -17.68
CA ALA A 27 5.64 8.26 -17.48
C ALA A 27 5.57 7.78 -16.02
N LEU A 28 6.72 7.57 -15.38
CA LEU A 28 6.78 7.28 -13.94
C LEU A 28 6.27 8.46 -13.11
N ARG A 29 6.67 9.69 -13.46
CA ARG A 29 6.22 10.92 -12.76
C ARG A 29 4.71 11.08 -12.84
N GLN A 30 4.14 10.89 -14.03
CA GLN A 30 2.69 10.93 -14.23
C GLN A 30 1.97 9.86 -13.41
N LEU A 31 2.49 8.62 -13.37
CA LEU A 31 1.92 7.55 -12.54
C LEU A 31 1.90 7.93 -11.06
N ILE A 32 3.01 8.48 -10.54
CA ILE A 32 3.09 8.91 -9.13
C ILE A 32 2.03 9.96 -8.85
N ASP A 33 1.88 10.95 -9.74
CA ASP A 33 0.93 12.03 -9.51
C ASP A 33 -0.54 11.56 -9.62
N ASP A 34 -0.85 10.65 -10.57
CA ASP A 34 -2.17 10.00 -10.68
C ASP A 34 -2.46 9.10 -9.46
N MET A 35 -1.44 8.43 -8.91
CA MET A 35 -1.57 7.64 -7.68
C MET A 35 -1.87 8.52 -6.47
N PHE A 36 -1.22 9.69 -6.33
CA PHE A 36 -1.56 10.64 -5.27
C PHE A 36 -3.00 11.15 -5.40
N GLU A 37 -3.42 11.54 -6.61
CA GLU A 37 -4.79 12.01 -6.84
C GLU A 37 -5.81 10.92 -6.48
N THR A 38 -5.56 9.68 -6.91
CA THR A 38 -6.37 8.51 -6.57
C THR A 38 -6.42 8.26 -5.07
N MET A 39 -5.28 8.31 -4.37
CA MET A 39 -5.18 8.11 -2.93
C MET A 39 -5.99 9.17 -2.16
N TYR A 40 -5.89 10.44 -2.58
CA TYR A 40 -6.58 11.55 -1.95
C TYR A 40 -8.09 11.58 -2.21
N GLU A 41 -8.55 11.15 -3.38
CA GLU A 41 -9.98 10.99 -3.66
C GLU A 41 -10.60 9.78 -2.95
N ALA A 42 -9.80 8.74 -2.66
CA ALA A 42 -10.19 7.55 -1.90
C ALA A 42 -10.04 7.68 -0.36
N PRO A 43 -9.98 8.92 0.15
CA PRO A 43 -9.30 9.35 1.39
C PRO A 43 -8.35 8.34 2.07
N GLY A 44 -7.38 7.79 1.34
CA GLY A 44 -6.32 6.94 1.89
C GLY A 44 -5.10 7.72 2.33
N ILE A 45 -4.27 7.09 3.17
CA ILE A 45 -2.96 7.63 3.60
C ILE A 45 -1.78 6.95 2.90
N GLY A 46 -2.03 5.87 2.16
CA GLY A 46 -1.04 5.10 1.40
C GLY A 46 -1.68 4.42 0.18
N LEU A 47 -0.91 4.28 -0.89
CA LEU A 47 -1.31 3.55 -2.10
C LEU A 47 -0.09 2.96 -2.82
N ALA A 48 -0.12 1.65 -3.06
CA ALA A 48 0.84 0.93 -3.89
C ALA A 48 0.35 0.81 -5.33
N ALA A 49 1.27 0.88 -6.30
CA ALA A 49 0.94 0.81 -7.73
C ALA A 49 0.21 -0.50 -8.12
N THR A 50 0.49 -1.60 -7.41
CA THR A 50 -0.23 -2.87 -7.58
C THR A 50 -1.75 -2.69 -7.43
N GLN A 51 -2.20 -1.82 -6.53
CA GLN A 51 -3.62 -1.58 -6.27
C GLN A 51 -4.32 -0.88 -7.45
N VAL A 52 -3.59 -0.12 -8.26
CA VAL A 52 -4.11 0.51 -9.49
C VAL A 52 -3.76 -0.30 -10.74
N ASN A 53 -3.48 -1.59 -10.57
CA ASN A 53 -3.14 -2.54 -11.63
C ASN A 53 -1.85 -2.18 -12.41
N VAL A 54 -0.91 -1.51 -11.75
CA VAL A 54 0.42 -1.23 -12.29
C VAL A 54 1.47 -1.95 -11.44
N HIS A 55 2.00 -3.07 -11.94
CA HIS A 55 2.90 -3.93 -11.18
C HIS A 55 4.36 -3.46 -11.22
N LYS A 56 4.58 -2.22 -10.77
CA LYS A 56 5.89 -1.59 -10.54
C LYS A 56 6.07 -1.32 -9.05
N GLN A 57 7.30 -1.38 -8.54
CA GLN A 57 7.61 -1.10 -7.13
C GLN A 57 7.54 0.40 -6.84
N VAL A 58 6.33 0.94 -6.76
CA VAL A 58 6.04 2.35 -6.49
C VAL A 58 4.98 2.43 -5.41
N VAL A 59 5.25 3.24 -4.39
CA VAL A 59 4.32 3.55 -3.29
C VAL A 59 4.27 5.07 -3.12
N VAL A 60 3.07 5.58 -2.93
CA VAL A 60 2.82 6.96 -2.49
C VAL A 60 2.16 6.95 -1.12
N MET A 61 2.44 7.97 -0.31
CA MET A 61 1.94 8.07 1.06
C MET A 61 1.81 9.52 1.47
N ASP A 62 0.80 9.84 2.25
CA ASP A 62 0.72 11.10 2.99
C ASP A 62 -0.05 10.83 4.29
N LEU A 63 0.63 11.06 5.42
CA LEU A 63 0.07 10.81 6.76
C LEU A 63 -0.50 12.09 7.38
N SER A 64 -0.30 13.24 6.74
CA SER A 64 -0.81 14.52 7.21
C SER A 64 -2.32 14.63 6.96
N GLU A 65 -3.03 15.28 7.88
CA GLU A 65 -4.46 15.51 7.73
C GLU A 65 -4.78 16.51 6.62
N ASP A 66 -3.85 17.43 6.33
CA ASP A 66 -3.98 18.52 5.37
C ASP A 66 -3.34 18.25 4.00
N ARG A 67 -2.84 17.03 3.78
CA ARG A 67 -2.20 16.59 2.51
C ARG A 67 -0.95 17.39 2.14
N SER A 68 -0.19 17.79 3.16
CA SER A 68 1.01 18.62 3.04
C SER A 68 2.32 17.83 3.11
N GLU A 69 2.29 16.53 3.43
CA GLU A 69 3.46 15.67 3.58
C GLU A 69 3.51 14.49 2.58
N PRO A 70 3.48 14.74 1.26
CA PRO A 70 3.56 13.68 0.28
C PRO A 70 4.93 13.01 0.30
N ARG A 71 4.93 11.67 0.31
CA ARG A 71 6.11 10.81 0.31
C ARG A 71 6.02 9.80 -0.82
N VAL A 72 7.16 9.55 -1.47
CA VAL A 72 7.28 8.59 -2.57
C VAL A 72 8.37 7.59 -2.22
N PHE A 73 8.05 6.31 -2.36
CA PHE A 73 9.00 5.22 -2.15
C PHE A 73 9.01 4.35 -3.40
N ILE A 74 10.10 4.41 -4.16
CA ILE A 74 10.33 3.59 -5.34
C ILE A 74 11.38 2.53 -5.03
N ASN A 75 11.15 1.31 -5.50
CA ASN A 75 11.96 0.14 -5.19
C ASN A 75 12.25 -0.03 -3.68
N PRO A 76 11.24 0.12 -2.79
CA PRO A 76 11.50 0.06 -1.36
C PRO A 76 11.96 -1.35 -0.93
N SER A 77 12.83 -1.38 0.07
CA SER A 77 13.14 -2.55 0.88
C SER A 77 12.97 -2.20 2.34
N VAL A 78 12.40 -3.12 3.13
CA VAL A 78 12.11 -2.94 4.55
C VAL A 78 12.96 -3.91 5.38
N GLU A 79 13.68 -3.38 6.35
CA GLU A 79 14.48 -4.12 7.33
C GLU A 79 13.89 -3.91 8.73
N GLU A 80 13.61 -4.99 9.47
CA GLU A 80 13.14 -4.91 10.85
C GLU A 80 14.30 -4.48 11.77
N LEU A 81 14.08 -3.45 12.60
CA LEU A 81 15.09 -2.98 13.55
C LEU A 81 14.86 -3.49 14.98
N THR A 82 13.72 -4.13 15.23
CA THR A 82 13.33 -4.68 16.53
C THR A 82 12.47 -5.92 16.33
N HIS A 83 12.44 -6.77 17.36
CA HIS A 83 11.50 -7.89 17.46
C HIS A 83 10.21 -7.50 18.20
N ASP A 84 10.13 -6.28 18.74
CA ASP A 84 8.93 -5.78 19.40
C ASP A 84 7.83 -5.54 18.38
N MET A 85 6.68 -6.17 18.62
CA MET A 85 5.51 -6.09 17.76
C MET A 85 4.49 -5.11 18.32
N GLY A 86 3.90 -4.31 17.44
CA GLY A 86 2.80 -3.41 17.73
C GLY A 86 1.54 -3.86 17.01
N GLN A 87 0.44 -3.89 17.74
CA GLN A 87 -0.87 -4.13 17.16
C GLN A 87 -1.45 -2.82 16.64
N TYR A 88 -1.85 -2.80 15.37
CA TYR A 88 -2.55 -1.66 14.78
C TYR A 88 -3.83 -2.11 14.08
N GLN A 89 -4.87 -1.27 14.14
CA GLN A 89 -6.10 -1.53 13.41
C GLN A 89 -5.95 -0.99 11.98
N GLU A 90 -5.67 -1.89 11.04
CA GLU A 90 -5.43 -1.55 9.63
C GLU A 90 -6.70 -1.59 8.80
N GLY A 91 -6.85 -0.60 7.92
CA GLY A 91 -7.73 -0.65 6.76
C GLY A 91 -6.90 -0.72 5.47
N CYS A 92 -7.57 -0.96 4.35
CA CYS A 92 -6.94 -0.97 3.03
C CYS A 92 -7.94 -0.49 1.97
N LEU A 93 -7.50 0.37 1.06
CA LEU A 93 -8.34 0.82 -0.06
C LEU A 93 -8.80 -0.34 -0.96
N SER A 94 -8.01 -1.42 -1.02
CA SER A 94 -8.36 -2.66 -1.74
C SER A 94 -9.22 -3.64 -0.93
N VAL A 95 -9.59 -3.31 0.31
CA VAL A 95 -10.46 -4.15 1.16
C VAL A 95 -11.47 -3.22 1.87
N PRO A 96 -12.34 -2.53 1.11
CA PRO A 96 -13.11 -1.41 1.64
C PRO A 96 -14.09 -1.84 2.74
N GLY A 97 -14.19 -1.00 3.79
CA GLY A 97 -15.12 -1.19 4.90
C GLY A 97 -14.70 -2.23 5.94
N PHE A 98 -13.46 -2.72 5.89
CA PHE A 98 -12.92 -3.65 6.88
C PHE A 98 -11.70 -3.06 7.58
N TYR A 99 -11.71 -3.19 8.90
CA TYR A 99 -10.63 -2.76 9.78
C TYR A 99 -10.35 -3.87 10.79
N GLU A 100 -9.14 -4.42 10.77
CA GLU A 100 -8.76 -5.53 11.66
C GLU A 100 -7.39 -5.29 12.26
N ASN A 101 -7.15 -5.92 13.41
CA ASN A 101 -5.86 -5.84 14.09
C ASN A 101 -4.82 -6.70 13.37
N VAL A 102 -3.66 -6.09 13.07
CA VAL A 102 -2.49 -6.75 12.53
C VAL A 102 -1.29 -6.37 13.40
N ASP A 103 -0.47 -7.37 13.72
CA ASP A 103 0.76 -7.17 14.48
C ASP A 103 1.92 -6.96 13.51
N ARG A 104 2.66 -5.85 13.66
CA ARG A 104 3.84 -5.53 12.85
C ARG A 104 5.02 -5.12 13.73
N PRO A 105 6.27 -5.32 13.28
CA PRO A 105 7.45 -4.70 13.87
C PRO A 105 7.25 -3.20 14.12
N LEU A 106 7.52 -2.75 15.35
CA LEU A 106 7.32 -1.36 15.77
C LEU A 106 8.28 -0.37 15.11
N ARG A 107 9.48 -0.85 14.73
CA ARG A 107 10.54 -0.05 14.11
C ARG A 107 11.11 -0.79 12.92
N VAL A 108 11.18 -0.10 11.80
CA VAL A 108 11.77 -0.61 10.56
C VAL A 108 12.65 0.44 9.92
N ARG A 109 13.65 0.00 9.15
CA ARG A 109 14.42 0.84 8.26
C ARG A 109 13.97 0.58 6.84
N VAL A 110 13.74 1.66 6.10
CA VAL A 110 13.31 1.62 4.71
C VAL A 110 14.43 2.21 3.87
N LYS A 111 14.87 1.46 2.87
CA LYS A 111 15.71 1.98 1.79
C LYS A 111 14.87 2.06 0.54
N ALA A 112 14.87 3.20 -0.13
CA ALA A 112 14.08 3.43 -1.34
C ALA A 112 14.75 4.50 -2.21
N GLN A 113 14.13 4.76 -3.36
CA GLN A 113 14.45 5.89 -4.22
C GLN A 113 13.29 6.88 -4.20
N ASP A 114 13.59 8.17 -4.26
CA ASP A 114 12.59 9.22 -4.38
C ASP A 114 12.06 9.34 -5.81
N ARG A 115 11.17 10.32 -6.05
CA ARG A 115 10.55 10.56 -7.36
C ARG A 115 11.54 10.85 -8.50
N ASP A 116 12.76 11.25 -8.18
CA ASP A 116 13.83 11.55 -9.13
C ASP A 116 14.88 10.42 -9.20
N GLY A 117 14.65 9.31 -8.50
CA GLY A 117 15.53 8.14 -8.47
C GLY A 117 16.69 8.25 -7.50
N LYS A 118 16.75 9.31 -6.69
CA LYS A 118 17.81 9.49 -5.70
C LYS A 118 17.57 8.53 -4.53
N PRO A 119 18.57 7.72 -4.15
CA PRO A 119 18.43 6.80 -3.04
C PRO A 119 18.37 7.54 -1.71
N PHE A 120 17.55 7.04 -0.80
CA PHE A 120 17.46 7.50 0.57
C PHE A 120 17.18 6.35 1.53
N GLU A 121 17.38 6.62 2.80
CA GLU A 121 17.09 5.71 3.90
C GLU A 121 16.30 6.46 4.98
N LEU A 122 15.35 5.77 5.59
CA LEU A 122 14.49 6.32 6.63
C LEU A 122 14.22 5.27 7.70
N GLU A 123 14.45 5.61 8.96
CA GLU A 123 13.92 4.83 10.08
C GLU A 123 12.48 5.26 10.34
N CYS A 124 11.57 4.29 10.35
CA CYS A 124 10.16 4.48 10.51
C CYS A 124 9.69 3.86 11.83
N GLU A 125 8.87 4.60 12.56
CA GLU A 125 8.19 4.16 13.77
C GLU A 125 6.70 4.57 13.72
N GLY A 126 5.90 4.09 14.66
CA GLY A 126 4.49 4.49 14.78
C GLY A 126 3.69 4.22 13.51
N LEU A 127 2.83 5.16 13.12
CA LEU A 127 1.96 5.01 11.95
C LEU A 127 2.76 4.84 10.64
N LEU A 128 3.89 5.54 10.50
CA LEU A 128 4.73 5.43 9.31
C LEU A 128 5.33 4.03 9.16
N ALA A 129 5.73 3.39 10.26
CA ALA A 129 6.20 2.00 10.23
C ALA A 129 5.10 1.05 9.76
N VAL A 130 3.87 1.22 10.23
CA VAL A 130 2.72 0.40 9.83
C VAL A 130 2.44 0.58 8.33
N CYS A 131 2.29 1.83 7.88
CA CYS A 131 1.97 2.14 6.49
C CYS A 131 3.04 1.64 5.53
N VAL A 132 4.34 1.86 5.78
CA VAL A 132 5.37 1.41 4.83
C VAL A 132 5.41 -0.12 4.73
N GLN A 133 5.22 -0.83 5.83
CA GLN A 133 5.12 -2.30 5.81
C GLN A 133 3.89 -2.78 5.03
N HIS A 134 2.74 -2.14 5.24
CA HIS A 134 1.50 -2.43 4.51
C HIS A 134 1.66 -2.22 3.00
N GLU A 135 2.20 -1.09 2.57
CA GLU A 135 2.40 -0.80 1.16
C GLU A 135 3.48 -1.68 0.53
N PHE A 136 4.52 -2.03 1.28
CA PHE A 136 5.52 -3.00 0.84
C PHE A 136 4.91 -4.39 0.64
N ASP A 137 3.98 -4.83 1.51
CA ASP A 137 3.25 -6.09 1.33
C ASP A 137 2.48 -6.11 0.01
N HIS A 138 1.83 -5.01 -0.38
CA HIS A 138 1.13 -4.89 -1.66
C HIS A 138 2.06 -5.09 -2.86
N LEU A 139 3.29 -4.58 -2.81
CA LEU A 139 4.29 -4.83 -3.87
C LEU A 139 4.70 -6.30 -3.94
N ASN A 140 4.58 -7.03 -2.83
CA ASN A 140 4.86 -8.46 -2.71
C ASN A 140 3.61 -9.35 -2.85
N GLY A 141 2.50 -8.80 -3.35
CA GLY A 141 1.26 -9.55 -3.59
C GLY A 141 0.56 -10.01 -2.30
N LYS A 142 0.89 -9.41 -1.16
CA LYS A 142 0.28 -9.67 0.15
C LYS A 142 -0.72 -8.58 0.50
N LEU A 143 -1.71 -8.94 1.29
CA LEU A 143 -2.73 -8.04 1.83
C LEU A 143 -2.80 -8.24 3.34
N PHE A 144 -3.22 -7.23 4.10
CA PHE A 144 -3.35 -7.35 5.55
C PHE A 144 -4.29 -8.50 5.97
N VAL A 145 -5.29 -8.84 5.14
CA VAL A 145 -6.21 -9.97 5.39
C VAL A 145 -5.52 -11.34 5.42
N ASP A 146 -4.30 -11.44 4.91
CA ASP A 146 -3.51 -12.67 4.93
C ASP A 146 -2.90 -12.94 6.32
N TYR A 147 -2.82 -11.92 7.19
CA TYR A 147 -2.39 -12.04 8.58
C TYR A 147 -3.53 -12.46 9.52
N LEU A 148 -4.77 -12.46 9.01
CA LEU A 148 -5.95 -12.84 9.78
C LEU A 148 -6.13 -14.36 9.80
N SER A 149 -6.93 -14.85 10.75
CA SER A 149 -7.37 -16.24 10.71
C SER A 149 -8.13 -16.55 9.42
N GLN A 150 -7.98 -17.78 8.92
CA GLN A 150 -8.63 -18.24 7.68
C GLN A 150 -10.14 -17.95 7.68
N LEU A 151 -10.82 -18.18 8.81
CA LEU A 151 -12.25 -17.91 8.96
C LEU A 151 -12.61 -16.43 8.80
N LYS A 152 -11.79 -15.51 9.35
CA LYS A 152 -12.01 -14.06 9.18
C LYS A 152 -11.77 -13.65 7.73
N ARG A 153 -10.66 -14.08 7.14
CA ARG A 153 -10.31 -13.81 5.75
C ARG A 153 -11.40 -14.27 4.78
N ASP A 154 -11.89 -15.49 4.94
CA ASP A 154 -12.96 -16.05 4.08
C ASP A 154 -14.29 -15.32 4.26
N ARG A 155 -14.58 -14.84 5.48
CA ARG A 155 -15.76 -14.01 5.74
C ARG A 155 -15.67 -12.66 5.02
N ILE A 156 -14.52 -11.99 5.07
CA ILE A 156 -14.28 -10.74 4.35
C ILE A 156 -14.42 -10.97 2.85
N LYS A 157 -13.76 -12.01 2.31
CA LYS A 157 -13.85 -12.40 0.90
C LYS A 157 -15.30 -12.54 0.43
N LYS A 158 -16.10 -13.35 1.12
CA LYS A 158 -17.52 -13.58 0.76
C LYS A 158 -18.36 -12.32 0.79
N LYS A 159 -18.06 -11.37 1.70
CA LYS A 159 -18.77 -10.09 1.79
C LYS A 159 -18.44 -9.18 0.61
N LEU A 160 -17.16 -9.04 0.27
CA LEU A 160 -16.72 -8.23 -0.88
C LEU A 160 -17.24 -8.83 -2.20
N GLU A 161 -17.13 -10.15 -2.40
CA GLU A 161 -17.69 -10.82 -3.58
C GLU A 161 -19.21 -10.59 -3.73
N LYS A 162 -19.94 -10.49 -2.61
CA LYS A 162 -21.37 -10.16 -2.64
C LYS A 162 -21.59 -8.70 -3.03
N GLN A 163 -20.79 -7.77 -2.52
CA GLN A 163 -20.88 -6.35 -2.88
C GLN A 163 -20.56 -6.13 -4.35
N HIS A 164 -19.50 -6.75 -4.88
CA HIS A 164 -19.13 -6.67 -6.30
C HIS A 164 -20.27 -7.16 -7.22
N ARG A 165 -20.93 -8.26 -6.87
CA ARG A 165 -22.11 -8.76 -7.62
C ARG A 165 -23.33 -7.83 -7.58
N GLN A 166 -23.43 -6.94 -6.59
CA GLN A 166 -24.53 -5.99 -6.46
C GLN A 166 -24.26 -4.66 -7.18
N GLN A 167 -22.98 -4.37 -7.45
CA GLN A 167 -22.53 -3.16 -8.15
C GLN A 167 -22.37 -3.38 -9.66
N ALA A 168 -22.25 -4.63 -10.10
CA ALA A 168 -22.23 -5.04 -11.52
C ALA A 168 -23.64 -5.12 -12.10
#